data_AF-A0A7C3FK35-F1
#
_entry.id   AF-A0A7C3FK35-F1
#
_cell.length_a   1.000
_cell.length_b   1.000
_cell.length_c   1.000
_cell.angle_alpha   90.00
_cell.angle_beta   90.00
_cell.angle_gamma   90.00
#
_symmetry.space_group_name_H-M   'P 1'
#
loop_
_entity.id
_entity.type
_entity.pdbx_description
1 polymer ?
#
loop_
_entity_poly.entity_id
_entity_poly.type
_entity_poly.pdbx_seq_one_letter_code
_entity_poly.pdbx_strand_id
1 'polypeptide(L)'
;MGRTDLQSFSRRWLLRQTIFGLALAGVTTFVLLFNFINHYDLRVGDVSTRNIRASQDITYQSEILTQQAQEQAARQVEPVYTHPDPGIARQQLERLRYVLEFISAVRADAYALTAQQSNWIRSVSELKDLSPSEGNTLLALSDASWRRVQLEARSLLVLIMRQEEIRLGNLTAIGERIPVQVPLDLPQDEANLVAALVQRFVKPNVFYDQEATELRRLQAAEESEPIFRTIRNDESIVREGSVITLLEMELLEQFGLTASERNWREVSLATGLSVGLTLLLGLYLIKLRPTVLFDVRLEGLMLLLLTLSLLLARLLLPAGPLLLYIFPIAALGMLVASTTDSITAIGAVCYVALVGGWINGQSLLVTLLLVVNGMTA
;
A
#
# COMPACT_ATOMS: atom_id res chain seq x y z
N MET A 1 48.35 -48.61 14.41
CA MET A 1 47.63 -49.12 13.23
C MET A 1 46.75 -50.29 13.66
N GLY A 2 45.51 -50.02 14.07
CA GLY A 2 44.53 -51.05 14.40
C GLY A 2 43.45 -51.06 13.31
N ARG A 3 43.29 -52.19 12.63
CA ARG A 3 42.25 -52.41 11.62
C ARG A 3 40.88 -52.20 12.27
N THR A 4 40.15 -51.20 11.81
CA THR A 4 38.72 -51.05 12.09
C THR A 4 37.97 -52.12 11.31
N ASP A 5 37.54 -53.17 12.01
CA ASP A 5 36.57 -54.12 11.50
C ASP A 5 35.27 -53.35 11.20
N LEU A 6 34.95 -53.22 9.92
CA LEU A 6 33.63 -52.81 9.46
C LEU A 6 32.66 -53.94 9.81
N GLN A 7 32.15 -53.94 11.04
CA GLN A 7 31.06 -54.81 11.45
C GLN A 7 29.91 -54.62 10.44
N SER A 8 29.58 -55.67 9.72
CA SER A 8 28.45 -55.67 8.79
C SER A 8 27.18 -55.35 9.58
N PHE A 9 26.63 -54.16 9.39
CA PHE A 9 25.39 -53.76 10.02
C PHE A 9 24.28 -54.75 9.66
N SER A 10 23.76 -55.46 10.66
CA SER A 10 22.66 -56.39 10.43
C SER A 10 21.43 -55.62 9.94
N ARG A 11 20.61 -56.23 9.07
CA ARG A 11 19.34 -55.63 8.62
C ARG A 11 18.45 -55.18 9.79
N ARG A 12 18.51 -55.90 10.93
CA ARG A 12 17.79 -55.55 12.16
C ARG A 12 18.32 -54.27 12.81
N TRP A 13 19.64 -54.07 12.82
CA TRP A 13 20.25 -52.84 13.33
C TRP A 13 19.88 -51.62 12.47
N LEU A 14 19.94 -51.77 11.14
CA LEU A 14 19.54 -50.70 10.22
C LEU A 14 18.07 -50.31 10.40
N LEU A 15 17.16 -51.30 10.48
CA LEU A 15 15.75 -51.05 10.77
C LEU A 15 15.57 -50.31 12.11
N ARG A 16 16.29 -50.72 13.17
CA ARG A 16 16.23 -50.05 14.47
C ARG A 16 16.67 -48.59 14.40
N GLN A 17 17.81 -48.32 13.76
CA GLN A 17 18.31 -46.95 13.60
C GLN A 17 17.37 -46.08 12.76
N THR A 18 16.73 -46.65 11.73
CA THR A 18 15.70 -45.91 10.98
C THR A 18 14.48 -45.59 11.83
N ILE A 19 14.05 -46.49 12.70
CA ILE A 19 12.92 -46.23 13.62
C ILE A 19 13.29 -45.16 14.65
N PHE A 20 14.47 -45.26 15.25
CA PHE A 20 14.98 -44.24 16.18
C PHE A 20 15.07 -42.86 15.53
N GLY A 21 15.67 -42.78 14.35
CA GLY A 21 15.80 -41.54 13.59
C GLY A 21 14.44 -40.95 13.20
N LEU A 22 13.51 -41.78 12.71
CA LEU A 22 12.15 -41.34 12.37
C LEU A 22 11.37 -40.86 13.61
N ALA A 23 11.52 -41.54 14.75
CA ALA A 23 10.88 -41.13 15.99
C ALA A 23 11.42 -39.77 16.47
N LEU A 24 12.74 -39.60 16.52
CA LEU A 24 13.37 -38.36 16.95
C LEU A 24 13.06 -37.19 15.99
N ALA A 25 13.14 -37.43 14.68
CA ALA A 25 12.76 -36.44 13.68
C ALA A 25 11.26 -36.11 13.72
N GLY A 26 10.40 -37.10 14.00
CA GLY A 26 8.97 -36.91 14.18
C GLY A 26 8.66 -36.00 15.37
N VAL A 27 9.24 -36.30 16.55
CA VAL A 27 9.12 -35.48 17.76
C VAL A 27 9.64 -34.06 17.53
N THR A 28 10.80 -33.94 16.89
CA THR A 28 11.41 -32.64 16.63
C THR A 28 10.58 -31.82 15.65
N THR A 29 10.07 -32.43 14.58
CA THR A 29 9.16 -31.76 13.63
C THR A 29 7.87 -31.34 14.32
N PHE A 30 7.31 -32.21 15.18
CA PHE A 30 6.13 -31.88 15.98
C PHE A 30 6.38 -30.67 16.87
N VAL A 31 7.49 -30.66 17.62
CA VAL A 31 7.87 -29.55 18.49
C VAL A 31 8.10 -28.25 17.70
N LEU A 32 8.74 -28.31 16.54
CA LEU A 32 8.98 -27.14 15.70
C LEU A 32 7.70 -26.54 15.10
N LEU A 33 6.71 -27.37 14.78
CA LEU A 33 5.49 -26.94 14.09
C LEU A 33 4.30 -26.69 15.02
N PHE A 34 4.28 -27.30 16.20
CA PHE A 34 3.13 -27.23 17.09
C PHE A 34 3.25 -26.02 18.02
N ASN A 35 2.48 -24.98 17.71
CA ASN A 35 2.31 -23.82 18.59
C ASN A 35 1.18 -24.07 19.60
N PHE A 36 1.52 -24.22 20.89
CA PHE A 36 0.54 -24.30 21.99
C PHE A 36 -0.15 -22.96 22.30
N ILE A 37 0.29 -21.86 21.66
CA ILE A 37 -0.31 -20.53 21.82
C ILE A 37 -1.57 -20.47 20.95
N ASN A 38 -2.70 -20.08 21.54
CA ASN A 38 -4.01 -20.03 20.89
C ASN A 38 -4.00 -19.09 19.69
N HIS A 39 -3.91 -19.63 18.47
CA HIS A 39 -4.17 -18.87 17.26
C HIS A 39 -5.68 -18.84 17.03
N TYR A 40 -6.19 -17.69 16.62
CA TYR A 40 -7.57 -17.53 16.22
C TYR A 40 -7.63 -17.70 14.70
N ASP A 41 -8.34 -18.74 14.23
CA ASP A 41 -8.67 -18.89 12.81
C ASP A 41 -9.82 -17.93 12.48
N LEU A 42 -9.46 -16.68 12.22
CA LEU A 42 -10.37 -15.57 11.96
C LEU A 42 -9.98 -14.93 10.64
N ARG A 43 -11.00 -14.63 9.83
CA ARG A 43 -10.87 -13.93 8.55
C ARG A 43 -11.68 -12.65 8.56
N VAL A 44 -11.32 -11.74 7.66
CA VAL A 44 -12.10 -10.52 7.41
C VAL A 44 -13.53 -10.91 7.04
N GLY A 45 -14.51 -10.34 7.73
CA GLY A 45 -15.92 -10.66 7.55
C GLY A 45 -16.46 -11.76 8.47
N ASP A 46 -15.61 -12.49 9.20
CA ASP A 46 -16.07 -13.44 10.20
C ASP A 46 -16.66 -12.72 11.43
N VAL A 47 -17.60 -13.38 12.10
CA VAL A 47 -18.15 -12.89 13.38
C VAL A 47 -17.32 -13.47 14.52
N SER A 48 -16.75 -12.60 15.35
CA SER A 48 -15.97 -13.06 16.49
C SER A 48 -16.86 -13.70 17.55
N THR A 49 -16.49 -14.89 18.01
CA THR A 49 -17.20 -15.64 19.07
C THR A 49 -16.73 -15.29 20.48
N ARG A 50 -15.72 -14.41 20.62
CA ARG A 50 -15.17 -14.00 21.92
C ARG A 50 -14.50 -12.64 21.83
N ASN A 51 -14.36 -11.99 22.98
CA ASN A 51 -13.60 -10.75 23.07
C ASN A 51 -12.09 -11.03 22.97
N ILE A 52 -11.40 -10.35 22.07
CA ILE A 52 -9.95 -10.42 21.88
C ILE A 52 -9.36 -9.07 22.28
N ARG A 53 -8.33 -9.12 23.13
CA ARG A 53 -7.69 -7.94 23.70
C ARG A 53 -6.19 -7.96 23.44
N ALA A 54 -5.60 -6.78 23.39
CA ALA A 54 -4.17 -6.59 23.27
C ALA A 54 -3.45 -7.12 24.52
N SER A 55 -2.39 -7.90 24.31
CA SER A 55 -1.56 -8.46 25.39
C SER A 55 -0.47 -7.51 25.88
N GLN A 56 -0.13 -6.49 25.09
CA GLN A 56 0.92 -5.52 25.36
C GLN A 56 0.68 -4.23 24.56
N ASP A 57 1.39 -3.17 24.93
CA ASP A 57 1.44 -1.95 24.14
C ASP A 57 2.20 -2.19 22.83
N ILE A 58 1.66 -1.73 21.71
CA ILE A 58 2.36 -1.74 20.41
C ILE A 58 2.10 -0.42 19.67
N THR A 59 3.16 0.14 19.10
CA THR A 59 3.06 1.19 18.09
C THR A 59 3.56 0.62 16.78
N TYR A 60 2.73 0.66 15.76
CA TYR A 60 3.08 0.14 14.44
C TYR A 60 2.58 1.09 13.35
N GLN A 61 3.19 1.00 12.17
CA GLN A 61 2.73 1.70 10.98
C GLN A 61 1.55 0.92 10.38
N SER A 62 0.37 1.53 10.34
CA SER A 62 -0.81 0.90 9.74
C SER A 62 -0.78 1.10 8.23
N GLU A 63 -0.68 0.01 7.48
CA GLU A 63 -0.72 0.02 6.02
C GLU A 63 -2.11 0.43 5.53
N ILE A 64 -3.16 -0.07 6.18
CA ILE A 64 -4.55 0.24 5.82
C ILE A 64 -4.86 1.73 6.04
N LEU A 65 -4.50 2.31 7.19
CA LEU A 65 -4.72 3.73 7.44
C LEU A 65 -3.85 4.61 6.56
N THR A 66 -2.59 4.21 6.32
CA THR A 66 -1.70 4.94 5.41
C THR A 66 -2.29 4.95 4.01
N GLN A 67 -2.74 3.81 3.48
CA GLN A 67 -3.37 3.73 2.15
C GLN A 67 -4.65 4.56 2.08
N GLN A 68 -5.49 4.55 3.12
CA GLN A 68 -6.67 5.39 3.19
C GLN A 68 -6.31 6.89 3.15
N ALA A 69 -5.26 7.29 3.86
CA ALA A 69 -4.78 8.67 3.84
C ALA A 69 -4.21 9.07 2.48
N GLN A 70 -3.45 8.18 1.82
CA GLN A 70 -2.95 8.37 0.46
C GLN A 70 -4.10 8.54 -0.54
N GLU A 71 -5.14 7.71 -0.46
CA GLU A 71 -6.33 7.84 -1.31
C GLU A 71 -7.08 9.15 -1.05
N GLN A 72 -7.20 9.56 0.21
CA GLN A 72 -7.81 10.84 0.57
C GLN A 72 -7.01 12.02 0.02
N ALA A 73 -5.69 12.00 0.16
CA ALA A 73 -4.79 13.01 -0.40
C ALA A 73 -4.95 13.10 -1.91
N ALA A 74 -4.95 11.96 -2.62
CA ALA A 74 -5.17 11.91 -4.06
C ALA A 74 -6.55 12.47 -4.47
N ARG A 75 -7.61 12.19 -3.70
CA ARG A 75 -8.97 12.71 -3.98
C ARG A 75 -9.10 14.21 -3.76
N GLN A 76 -8.30 14.80 -2.87
CA GLN A 76 -8.30 16.24 -2.60
C GLN A 76 -7.52 17.03 -3.66
N VAL A 77 -6.79 16.38 -4.57
CA VAL A 77 -6.10 17.05 -5.66
C VAL A 77 -7.09 17.66 -6.65
N GLU A 78 -7.03 18.98 -6.76
CA GLU A 78 -7.78 19.74 -7.76
C GLU A 78 -7.34 19.36 -9.19
N PRO A 79 -8.30 19.23 -10.13
CA PRO A 79 -8.01 18.99 -11.54
C PRO A 79 -6.99 19.98 -12.11
N VAL A 80 -5.99 19.45 -12.81
CA VAL A 80 -5.04 20.24 -13.60
C VAL A 80 -5.66 20.53 -14.95
N TYR A 81 -5.44 21.74 -15.45
CA TYR A 81 -5.85 22.14 -16.77
C TYR A 81 -4.64 22.56 -17.60
N THR A 82 -4.80 22.45 -18.91
CA THR A 82 -3.86 22.94 -19.92
C THR A 82 -3.69 24.46 -19.85
N HIS A 83 -2.61 24.97 -20.44
CA HIS A 83 -2.47 26.41 -20.66
C HIS A 83 -3.45 26.90 -21.73
N PRO A 84 -3.85 28.18 -21.71
CA PRO A 84 -4.71 28.78 -22.73
C PRO A 84 -4.22 28.50 -24.16
N ASP A 85 -5.05 27.83 -24.96
CA ASP A 85 -4.71 27.46 -26.34
C ASP A 85 -4.70 28.70 -27.26
N PRO A 86 -3.53 29.10 -27.80
CA PRO A 86 -3.44 30.24 -28.70
C PRO A 86 -4.14 29.98 -30.06
N GLY A 87 -4.38 28.72 -30.44
CA GLY A 87 -5.11 28.34 -31.65
C GLY A 87 -6.57 28.75 -31.59
N ILE A 88 -7.25 28.52 -30.46
CA ILE A 88 -8.64 28.93 -30.25
C ILE A 88 -8.78 30.44 -30.25
N ALA A 89 -7.85 31.16 -29.60
CA ALA A 89 -7.83 32.61 -29.62
C ALA A 89 -7.72 33.16 -31.06
N ARG A 90 -6.86 32.57 -31.90
CA ARG A 90 -6.76 32.93 -33.33
C ARG A 90 -8.04 32.64 -34.08
N GLN A 91 -8.66 31.47 -33.86
CA GLN A 91 -9.90 31.09 -34.52
C GLN A 91 -11.05 32.05 -34.16
N GLN A 92 -11.21 32.42 -32.89
CA GLN A 92 -12.25 33.35 -32.46
C GLN A 92 -12.01 34.76 -32.99
N LEU A 93 -10.75 35.21 -33.04
CA LEU A 93 -10.40 36.50 -33.63
C LEU A 93 -10.74 36.56 -35.13
N GLU A 94 -10.39 35.52 -35.88
CA GLU A 94 -10.72 35.38 -37.30
C GLU A 94 -12.23 35.34 -37.51
N ARG A 95 -12.96 34.58 -36.69
CA ARG A 95 -14.43 34.52 -36.72
C ARG A 95 -15.07 35.88 -36.43
N LEU A 96 -14.58 36.59 -35.42
CA LEU A 96 -15.01 37.97 -35.13
C LEU A 96 -14.76 38.89 -36.32
N ARG A 97 -13.57 38.82 -36.95
CA ARG A 97 -13.25 39.65 -38.13
C ARG A 97 -14.26 39.44 -39.25
N TYR A 98 -14.55 38.19 -39.62
CA TYR A 98 -15.53 37.87 -40.66
C TYR A 98 -16.93 38.40 -40.34
N VAL A 99 -17.36 38.30 -39.08
CA VAL A 99 -18.68 38.81 -38.67
C VAL A 99 -18.71 40.34 -38.70
N LEU A 100 -17.66 41.02 -38.24
CA LEU A 100 -17.55 42.47 -38.30
C LEU A 100 -17.53 42.99 -39.75
N GLU A 101 -16.87 42.29 -40.67
CA GLU A 101 -16.87 42.60 -42.11
C GLU A 101 -18.26 42.41 -42.72
N PHE A 102 -18.95 41.32 -42.38
CA PHE A 102 -20.34 41.09 -42.81
C PHE A 102 -21.28 42.20 -42.32
N ILE A 103 -21.17 42.60 -41.05
CA ILE A 103 -21.96 43.71 -40.50
C ILE A 103 -21.66 45.02 -41.24
N SER A 104 -20.39 45.30 -41.56
CA SER A 104 -20.03 46.45 -42.38
C SER A 104 -20.69 46.42 -43.77
N ALA A 105 -20.73 45.25 -44.42
CA ALA A 105 -21.38 45.10 -45.72
C ALA A 105 -22.90 45.32 -45.63
N VAL A 106 -23.55 44.79 -44.58
CA VAL A 106 -24.99 45.01 -44.33
C VAL A 106 -25.30 46.48 -44.05
N ARG A 107 -24.45 47.17 -43.28
CA ARG A 107 -24.59 48.61 -42.98
C ARG A 107 -24.41 49.49 -44.21
N ALA A 108 -23.54 49.09 -45.14
CA ALA A 108 -23.26 49.83 -46.38
C ALA A 108 -24.34 49.66 -47.46
N ASP A 109 -25.26 48.71 -47.31
CA ASP A 109 -26.36 48.50 -48.26
C ASP A 109 -27.42 49.59 -48.12
N ALA A 110 -27.34 50.60 -49.01
CA ALA A 110 -28.26 51.73 -49.06
C ALA A 110 -29.69 51.38 -49.51
N TYR A 111 -29.91 50.18 -50.07
CA TYR A 111 -31.20 49.76 -50.63
C TYR A 111 -31.99 48.84 -49.68
N ALA A 112 -31.36 48.34 -48.60
CA ALA A 112 -32.00 47.47 -47.64
C ALA A 112 -32.81 48.25 -46.59
N LEU A 113 -34.01 47.74 -46.25
CA LEU A 113 -34.79 48.25 -45.12
C LEU A 113 -34.11 47.89 -43.79
N THR A 114 -34.18 48.77 -42.79
CA THR A 114 -33.57 48.55 -41.45
C THR A 114 -34.01 47.25 -40.79
N ALA A 115 -35.28 46.88 -40.98
CA ALA A 115 -35.82 45.60 -40.50
C ALA A 115 -35.15 44.39 -41.16
N GLN A 116 -34.83 44.49 -42.45
CA GLN A 116 -34.16 43.43 -43.22
C GLN A 116 -32.67 43.32 -42.84
N GLN A 117 -31.99 44.46 -42.66
CA GLN A 117 -30.61 44.51 -42.15
C GLN A 117 -30.50 43.83 -40.78
N SER A 118 -31.45 44.13 -39.88
CA SER A 118 -31.51 43.52 -38.54
C SER A 118 -31.71 41.99 -38.61
N ASN A 119 -32.56 41.51 -39.52
CA ASN A 119 -32.77 40.08 -39.73
C ASN A 119 -31.53 39.38 -40.28
N TRP A 120 -30.78 40.02 -41.19
CA TRP A 120 -29.51 39.48 -41.69
C TRP A 120 -28.46 39.38 -40.60
N ILE A 121 -28.33 40.40 -39.74
CA ILE A 121 -27.39 40.36 -38.62
C ILE A 121 -27.72 39.20 -37.66
N ARG A 122 -29.00 39.01 -37.32
CA ARG A 122 -29.45 37.91 -36.45
C ARG A 122 -29.38 36.52 -37.09
N SER A 123 -29.15 36.43 -38.40
CA SER A 123 -28.92 35.14 -39.07
C SER A 123 -27.54 34.54 -38.73
N VAL A 124 -26.60 35.37 -38.25
CA VAL A 124 -25.30 34.92 -37.74
C VAL A 124 -25.50 34.20 -36.42
N SER A 125 -24.99 32.97 -36.30
CA SER A 125 -25.17 32.09 -35.12
C SER A 125 -24.84 32.77 -33.80
N GLU A 126 -23.76 33.54 -33.75
CA GLU A 126 -23.27 34.23 -32.57
C GLU A 126 -24.12 35.45 -32.20
N LEU A 127 -24.85 36.02 -33.16
CA LEU A 127 -25.67 37.24 -33.01
C LEU A 127 -27.17 36.96 -32.99
N LYS A 128 -27.58 35.68 -32.94
CA LYS A 128 -28.99 35.28 -32.92
C LYS A 128 -29.75 35.91 -31.76
N ASP A 129 -29.10 36.00 -30.60
CA ASP A 129 -29.67 36.52 -29.35
C ASP A 129 -29.36 38.02 -29.15
N LEU A 130 -29.14 38.76 -30.23
CA LEU A 130 -28.89 40.20 -30.18
C LEU A 130 -30.20 40.96 -29.95
N SER A 131 -30.26 41.74 -28.87
CA SER A 131 -31.46 42.46 -28.46
C SER A 131 -31.87 43.51 -29.51
N PRO A 132 -33.17 43.87 -29.62
CA PRO A 132 -33.62 44.89 -30.57
C PRO A 132 -32.94 46.25 -30.37
N SER A 133 -32.64 46.63 -29.13
CA SER A 133 -31.91 47.86 -28.81
C SER A 133 -30.47 47.82 -29.29
N GLU A 134 -29.72 46.74 -29.02
CA GLU A 134 -28.34 46.58 -29.51
C GLU A 134 -28.29 46.63 -31.05
N GLY A 135 -29.25 46.02 -31.73
CA GLY A 135 -29.31 46.00 -33.19
C GLY A 135 -29.56 47.37 -33.80
N ASN A 136 -30.48 48.14 -33.20
CA ASN A 136 -30.76 49.50 -33.63
C ASN A 136 -29.58 50.43 -33.38
N THR A 137 -28.93 50.33 -32.21
CA THR A 137 -27.70 51.08 -31.92
C THR A 137 -26.62 50.72 -32.92
N LEU A 138 -26.39 49.43 -33.16
CA LEU A 138 -25.40 48.94 -34.12
C LEU A 138 -25.64 49.49 -35.53
N LEU A 139 -26.89 49.62 -35.99
CA LEU A 139 -27.23 50.19 -37.30
C LEU A 139 -27.16 51.73 -37.33
N ALA A 140 -27.45 52.40 -36.21
CA ALA A 140 -27.47 53.87 -36.12
C ALA A 140 -26.09 54.53 -35.95
N LEU A 141 -25.04 53.76 -35.59
CA LEU A 141 -23.69 54.29 -35.41
C LEU A 141 -23.15 54.96 -36.69
N SER A 142 -22.29 55.97 -36.52
CA SER A 142 -21.50 56.54 -37.62
C SER A 142 -20.41 55.55 -38.08
N ASP A 143 -19.90 55.71 -39.30
CA ASP A 143 -18.80 54.86 -39.79
C ASP A 143 -17.51 55.00 -38.96
N ALA A 144 -17.27 56.19 -38.40
CA ALA A 144 -16.15 56.43 -37.50
C ALA A 144 -16.32 55.68 -36.17
N SER A 145 -17.51 55.75 -35.57
CA SER A 145 -17.86 55.02 -34.35
C SER A 145 -17.83 53.51 -34.56
N TRP A 146 -18.36 53.02 -35.68
CA TRP A 146 -18.34 51.60 -36.02
C TRP A 146 -16.91 51.08 -36.17
N ARG A 147 -16.03 51.84 -36.84
CA ARG A 147 -14.62 51.47 -36.97
C ARG A 147 -13.90 51.41 -35.62
N ARG A 148 -14.22 52.31 -34.67
CA ARG A 148 -13.71 52.23 -33.29
C ARG A 148 -14.19 50.95 -32.60
N VAL A 149 -15.49 50.67 -32.61
CA VAL A 149 -16.06 49.44 -32.04
C VAL A 149 -15.38 48.20 -32.61
N GLN A 150 -15.11 48.14 -33.92
CA GLN A 150 -14.41 47.03 -34.55
C GLN A 150 -12.96 46.87 -34.05
N LEU A 151 -12.23 47.96 -33.85
CA LEU A 151 -10.86 47.92 -33.31
C LEU A 151 -10.86 47.45 -31.86
N GLU A 152 -11.71 48.03 -31.03
CA GLU A 152 -11.77 47.75 -29.60
C GLU A 152 -12.29 46.35 -29.31
N ALA A 153 -13.33 45.88 -30.02
CA ALA A 153 -13.82 44.51 -29.86
C ALA A 153 -12.75 43.46 -30.20
N ARG A 154 -11.95 43.69 -31.25
CA ARG A 154 -10.83 42.79 -31.59
C ARG A 154 -9.74 42.82 -30.54
N SER A 155 -9.36 44.01 -30.08
CA SER A 155 -8.34 44.21 -29.05
C SER A 155 -8.73 43.51 -27.74
N LEU A 156 -9.97 43.75 -27.28
CA LEU A 156 -10.50 43.18 -26.05
C LEU A 156 -10.67 41.65 -26.14
N LEU A 157 -11.14 41.12 -27.28
CA LEU A 157 -11.21 39.67 -27.46
C LEU A 157 -9.82 39.01 -27.36
N VAL A 158 -8.80 39.61 -27.99
CA VAL A 158 -7.42 39.11 -27.89
C VAL A 158 -6.89 39.19 -26.47
N LEU A 159 -7.18 40.27 -25.75
CA LEU A 159 -6.78 40.46 -24.36
C LEU A 159 -7.34 39.33 -23.48
N ILE A 160 -8.66 39.14 -23.52
CA ILE A 160 -9.38 38.14 -22.69
C ILE A 160 -8.91 36.73 -23.04
N MET A 161 -8.92 36.37 -24.34
CA MET A 161 -8.58 35.02 -24.79
C MET A 161 -7.11 34.64 -24.54
N ARG A 162 -6.20 35.61 -24.36
CA ARG A 162 -4.79 35.38 -24.04
C ARG A 162 -4.48 35.38 -22.55
N GLN A 163 -5.16 36.21 -21.77
CA GLN A 163 -4.83 36.42 -20.36
C GLN A 163 -5.67 35.56 -19.42
N GLU A 164 -6.89 35.21 -19.81
CA GLU A 164 -7.81 34.47 -18.94
C GLU A 164 -7.84 32.98 -19.26
N GLU A 165 -7.96 32.17 -18.20
CA GLU A 165 -8.24 30.74 -18.29
C GLU A 165 -9.75 30.51 -18.38
N ILE A 166 -10.23 30.32 -19.60
CA ILE A 166 -11.64 30.21 -19.93
C ILE A 166 -12.01 28.73 -19.99
N ARG A 167 -12.75 28.29 -18.98
CA ARG A 167 -13.27 26.93 -18.79
C ARG A 167 -14.77 26.95 -19.00
N LEU A 168 -15.35 25.81 -19.37
CA LEU A 168 -16.80 25.71 -19.57
C LEU A 168 -17.60 26.19 -18.33
N GLY A 169 -17.11 25.87 -17.12
CA GLY A 169 -17.77 26.21 -15.86
C GLY A 169 -17.67 27.67 -15.42
N ASN A 170 -16.70 28.45 -15.91
CA ASN A 170 -16.53 29.87 -15.55
C ASN A 170 -16.84 30.85 -16.70
N LEU A 171 -17.29 30.36 -17.86
CA LEU A 171 -17.66 31.19 -19.01
C LEU A 171 -18.63 32.32 -18.68
N THR A 172 -19.64 32.04 -17.85
CA THR A 172 -20.64 33.04 -17.45
C THR A 172 -20.03 34.14 -16.59
N ALA A 173 -19.24 33.75 -15.58
CA ALA A 173 -18.53 34.67 -14.70
C ALA A 173 -17.53 35.55 -15.46
N ILE A 174 -16.86 34.99 -16.49
CA ILE A 174 -15.98 35.75 -17.38
C ILE A 174 -16.82 36.73 -18.20
N GLY A 175 -17.93 36.28 -18.78
CA GLY A 175 -18.88 37.11 -19.52
C GLY A 175 -19.33 38.35 -18.75
N GLU A 176 -19.67 38.19 -17.46
CA GLU A 176 -20.08 39.28 -16.58
C GLU A 176 -18.98 40.31 -16.29
N ARG A 177 -17.71 39.91 -16.41
CA ARG A 177 -16.56 40.80 -16.18
C ARG A 177 -16.17 41.60 -17.43
N ILE A 178 -16.57 41.16 -18.62
CA ILE A 178 -16.20 41.81 -19.90
C ILE A 178 -16.59 43.29 -19.96
N PRO A 179 -17.80 43.74 -19.54
CA PRO A 179 -18.17 45.16 -19.59
C PRO A 179 -17.24 46.07 -18.77
N VAL A 180 -16.66 45.56 -17.69
CA VAL A 180 -15.74 46.30 -16.81
C VAL A 180 -14.33 46.39 -17.42
N GLN A 181 -14.00 45.53 -18.38
CA GLN A 181 -12.71 45.54 -19.08
C GLN A 181 -12.71 46.41 -20.35
N VAL A 182 -13.86 46.99 -20.71
CA VAL A 182 -13.95 47.89 -21.86
C VAL A 182 -13.26 49.23 -21.53
N PRO A 183 -12.50 49.82 -22.47
CA PRO A 183 -11.87 51.12 -22.26
C PRO A 183 -12.86 52.23 -21.86
N LEU A 184 -12.49 53.03 -20.85
CA LEU A 184 -13.34 54.08 -20.25
C LEU A 184 -13.50 55.33 -21.14
N ASP A 185 -12.69 55.47 -22.19
CA ASP A 185 -12.73 56.56 -23.16
C ASP A 185 -13.79 56.36 -24.25
N LEU A 186 -14.42 55.18 -24.30
CA LEU A 186 -15.53 54.89 -25.22
C LEU A 186 -16.84 55.49 -24.70
N PRO A 187 -17.66 56.09 -25.59
CA PRO A 187 -19.06 56.40 -25.28
C PRO A 187 -19.82 55.16 -24.80
N GLN A 188 -20.76 55.33 -23.87
CA GLN A 188 -21.47 54.20 -23.23
C GLN A 188 -22.13 53.25 -24.25
N ASP A 189 -22.70 53.79 -25.33
CA ASP A 189 -23.34 52.99 -26.38
C ASP A 189 -22.32 52.15 -27.18
N GLU A 190 -21.14 52.71 -27.47
CA GLU A 190 -20.03 51.99 -28.12
C GLU A 190 -19.48 50.92 -27.16
N ALA A 191 -19.31 51.25 -25.87
CA ALA A 191 -18.78 50.35 -24.86
C ALA A 191 -19.70 49.12 -24.63
N ASN A 192 -21.01 49.37 -24.52
CA ASN A 192 -22.01 48.30 -24.38
C ASN A 192 -21.98 47.37 -25.60
N LEU A 193 -21.84 47.92 -26.81
CA LEU A 193 -21.78 47.14 -28.04
C LEU A 193 -20.49 46.31 -28.14
N VAL A 194 -19.34 46.87 -27.73
CA VAL A 194 -18.07 46.14 -27.64
C VAL A 194 -18.20 44.96 -26.69
N ALA A 195 -18.69 45.17 -25.47
CA ALA A 195 -18.88 44.10 -24.49
C ALA A 195 -19.82 43.01 -25.02
N ALA A 196 -20.96 43.43 -25.56
CA ALA A 196 -21.97 42.57 -26.17
C ALA A 196 -21.40 41.70 -27.28
N LEU A 197 -20.59 42.27 -28.18
CA LEU A 197 -19.93 41.51 -29.24
C LEU A 197 -18.94 40.53 -28.62
N VAL A 198 -18.00 40.99 -27.80
CA VAL A 198 -16.92 40.14 -27.27
C VAL A 198 -17.47 38.95 -26.45
N GLN A 199 -18.49 39.15 -25.62
CA GLN A 199 -19.15 38.08 -24.86
C GLN A 199 -19.61 36.91 -25.74
N ARG A 200 -20.03 37.19 -26.99
CA ARG A 200 -20.55 36.18 -27.93
C ARG A 200 -19.46 35.40 -28.66
N PHE A 201 -18.22 35.92 -28.68
CA PHE A 201 -17.06 35.28 -29.32
C PHE A 201 -16.06 34.67 -28.32
N VAL A 202 -16.22 34.91 -27.02
CA VAL A 202 -15.44 34.21 -25.99
C VAL A 202 -15.83 32.73 -25.95
N LYS A 203 -14.83 31.85 -26.03
CA LYS A 203 -14.98 30.39 -25.97
C LYS A 203 -13.96 29.79 -25.01
N PRO A 204 -14.24 28.58 -24.45
CA PRO A 204 -13.27 27.88 -23.64
C PRO A 204 -11.94 27.71 -24.38
N ASN A 205 -10.85 28.12 -23.74
CA ASN A 205 -9.48 28.02 -24.26
C ASN A 205 -8.61 27.09 -23.41
N VAL A 206 -9.15 26.57 -22.30
CA VAL A 206 -8.45 25.71 -21.35
C VAL A 206 -9.25 24.42 -21.15
N PHE A 207 -8.55 23.29 -21.24
CA PHE A 207 -9.12 21.95 -21.16
C PHE A 207 -8.46 21.13 -20.05
N TYR A 208 -9.22 20.17 -19.51
CA TYR A 208 -8.76 19.24 -18.49
C TYR A 208 -7.56 18.44 -18.98
N ASP A 209 -6.47 18.46 -18.21
CA ASP A 209 -5.28 17.66 -18.45
C ASP A 209 -5.32 16.42 -17.56
N GLN A 210 -5.75 15.30 -18.13
CA GLN A 210 -5.88 14.04 -17.40
C GLN A 210 -4.52 13.54 -16.92
N GLU A 211 -3.48 13.63 -17.74
CA GLU A 211 -2.16 13.08 -17.43
C GLU A 211 -1.51 13.90 -16.30
N ALA A 212 -1.55 15.23 -16.40
CA ALA A 212 -1.01 16.08 -15.35
C ALA A 212 -1.81 15.96 -14.03
N THR A 213 -3.12 15.75 -14.10
CA THR A 213 -3.95 15.54 -12.90
C THR A 213 -3.60 14.22 -12.22
N GLU A 214 -3.51 13.12 -12.97
CA GLU A 214 -3.12 11.83 -12.41
C GLU A 214 -1.70 11.87 -11.83
N LEU A 215 -0.76 12.55 -12.50
CA LEU A 215 0.59 12.74 -11.98
C LEU A 215 0.58 13.49 -10.64
N ARG A 216 -0.19 14.58 -10.50
CA ARG A 216 -0.35 15.27 -9.21
C ARG A 216 -0.99 14.38 -8.15
N ARG A 217 -1.97 13.55 -8.52
CA ARG A 217 -2.62 12.60 -7.58
C ARG A 217 -1.63 11.60 -7.02
N LEU A 218 -0.77 11.06 -7.88
CA LEU A 218 0.30 10.15 -7.47
C LEU A 218 1.29 10.84 -6.55
N GLN A 219 1.74 12.06 -6.89
CA GLN A 219 2.63 12.84 -6.03
C GLN A 219 2.01 13.14 -4.67
N ALA A 220 0.75 13.56 -4.62
CA ALA A 220 0.05 13.81 -3.36
C ALA A 220 -0.13 12.54 -2.51
N ALA A 221 -0.28 11.37 -3.14
CA ALA A 221 -0.29 10.09 -2.45
C ALA A 221 1.09 9.74 -1.89
N GLU A 222 2.16 9.94 -2.66
CA GLU A 222 3.55 9.67 -2.22
C GLU A 222 4.03 10.62 -1.11
N GLU A 223 3.58 11.88 -1.14
CA GLU A 223 3.89 12.89 -0.12
C GLU A 223 3.13 12.67 1.20
N SER A 224 2.12 11.79 1.21
CA SER A 224 1.34 11.49 2.40
C SER A 224 2.15 10.68 3.41
N GLU A 225 2.31 11.22 4.62
CA GLU A 225 3.08 10.59 5.69
C GLU A 225 2.44 9.27 6.17
N PRO A 226 3.26 8.24 6.49
CA PRO A 226 2.75 7.02 7.09
C PRO A 226 2.04 7.25 8.42
N ILE A 227 0.89 6.59 8.59
CA ILE A 227 0.09 6.70 9.82
C ILE A 227 0.53 5.63 10.82
N PHE A 228 1.02 6.08 11.97
CA PHE A 228 1.33 5.22 13.11
C PHE A 228 0.11 5.11 14.03
N ARG A 229 -0.21 3.87 14.42
CA ARG A 229 -1.27 3.58 15.37
C ARG A 229 -0.66 2.97 16.63
N THR A 230 -1.08 3.47 17.78
CA THR A 230 -0.66 2.96 19.10
C THR A 230 -1.84 2.27 19.76
N ILE A 231 -1.67 1.00 20.10
CA ILE A 231 -2.62 0.19 20.88
C ILE A 231 -2.03 -0.05 22.26
N ARG A 232 -2.86 0.07 23.28
CA ARG A 232 -2.45 -0.17 24.68
C ARG A 232 -2.79 -1.59 25.13
N ASN A 233 -2.08 -2.05 26.15
CA ASN A 233 -2.34 -3.30 26.84
C ASN A 233 -3.78 -3.34 27.37
N ASP A 234 -4.43 -4.50 27.25
CA ASP A 234 -5.83 -4.76 27.59
C ASP A 234 -6.88 -3.96 26.78
N GLU A 235 -6.45 -3.23 25.75
CA GLU A 235 -7.37 -2.60 24.80
C GLU A 235 -8.11 -3.69 24.00
N SER A 236 -9.42 -3.53 23.84
CA SER A 236 -10.25 -4.48 23.10
C SER A 236 -10.02 -4.31 21.60
N ILE A 237 -9.46 -5.34 20.95
CA ILE A 237 -9.19 -5.38 19.51
C ILE A 237 -10.46 -5.77 18.77
N VAL A 238 -11.08 -6.88 19.18
CA VAL A 238 -12.34 -7.39 18.57
C VAL A 238 -13.31 -7.74 19.68
N ARG A 239 -14.56 -7.29 19.56
CA ARG A 239 -15.62 -7.62 20.53
C ARG A 239 -16.32 -8.91 20.14
N GLU A 240 -16.86 -9.60 21.12
CA GLU A 240 -17.74 -10.73 20.85
C GLU A 240 -18.98 -10.26 20.06
N GLY A 241 -19.34 -11.00 19.02
CA GLY A 241 -20.46 -10.71 18.13
C GLY A 241 -20.20 -9.63 17.08
N SER A 242 -19.02 -9.00 17.04
CA SER A 242 -18.68 -8.05 15.98
C SER A 242 -18.10 -8.75 14.75
N VAL A 243 -18.37 -8.18 13.58
CA VAL A 243 -17.77 -8.60 12.30
C VAL A 243 -16.36 -8.04 12.22
N ILE A 244 -15.39 -8.90 11.89
CA ILE A 244 -13.98 -8.52 11.82
C ILE A 244 -13.72 -7.64 10.59
N THR A 245 -13.24 -6.44 10.84
CA THR A 245 -12.84 -5.46 9.83
C THR A 245 -11.40 -5.67 9.37
N LEU A 246 -11.01 -5.06 8.24
CA LEU A 246 -9.62 -5.08 7.75
C LEU A 246 -8.64 -4.49 8.77
N LEU A 247 -9.02 -3.42 9.47
CA LEU A 247 -8.19 -2.78 10.49
C LEU A 247 -8.00 -3.66 11.73
N GLU A 248 -9.04 -4.39 12.12
CA GLU A 248 -8.95 -5.34 13.23
C GLU A 248 -8.12 -6.57 12.84
N MET A 249 -8.22 -7.03 11.59
CA MET A 249 -7.38 -8.11 11.06
C MET A 249 -5.89 -7.71 11.05
N GLU A 250 -5.57 -6.51 10.57
CA GLU A 250 -4.20 -5.95 10.62
C GLU A 250 -3.67 -5.96 12.06
N LEU A 251 -4.48 -5.55 13.04
CA LEU A 251 -4.09 -5.63 14.44
C LEU A 251 -3.84 -7.06 14.91
N LEU A 252 -4.73 -8.00 14.61
CA LEU A 252 -4.56 -9.39 15.00
C LEU A 252 -3.29 -10.01 14.39
N GLU A 253 -2.91 -9.62 13.17
CA GLU A 253 -1.65 -10.01 12.54
C GLU A 253 -0.43 -9.42 13.26
N GLN A 254 -0.46 -8.13 13.60
CA GLN A 254 0.63 -7.48 14.35
C GLN A 254 0.82 -8.09 15.76
N PHE A 255 -0.25 -8.59 16.38
CA PHE A 255 -0.18 -9.33 17.64
C PHE A 255 0.13 -10.83 17.47
N GLY A 256 0.26 -11.34 16.24
CA GLY A 256 0.51 -12.76 15.96
C GLY A 256 -0.64 -13.68 16.40
N LEU A 257 -1.86 -13.15 16.47
CA LEU A 257 -3.05 -13.86 16.95
C LEU A 257 -3.81 -14.55 15.82
N THR A 258 -3.50 -14.27 14.55
CA THR A 258 -4.12 -14.90 13.39
C THR A 258 -3.54 -16.30 13.16
N ALA A 259 -4.40 -17.28 12.86
CA ALA A 259 -3.94 -18.56 12.36
C ALA A 259 -3.29 -18.34 10.99
N SER A 260 -1.96 -18.22 11.00
CA SER A 260 -1.17 -18.19 9.76
C SER A 260 -1.59 -19.38 8.93
N GLU A 261 -2.06 -19.14 7.69
CA GLU A 261 -2.20 -20.20 6.71
C GLU A 261 -0.92 -21.03 6.75
N ARG A 262 -1.05 -22.35 6.92
CA ARG A 262 0.08 -23.24 7.14
C ARG A 262 1.02 -23.13 5.94
N ASN A 263 2.04 -22.30 6.08
CA ASN A 263 2.96 -22.02 5.00
C ASN A 263 3.72 -23.30 4.70
N TRP A 264 3.39 -23.95 3.59
CA TRP A 264 4.01 -25.23 3.22
C TRP A 264 5.53 -25.11 3.10
N ARG A 265 6.06 -23.90 2.84
CA ARG A 265 7.49 -23.62 2.92
C ARG A 265 8.03 -23.80 4.34
N GLU A 266 7.39 -23.23 5.35
CA GLU A 266 7.79 -23.39 6.75
C GLU A 266 7.71 -24.85 7.21
N VAL A 267 6.66 -25.57 6.79
CA VAL A 267 6.53 -27.01 7.07
C VAL A 267 7.67 -27.80 6.44
N SER A 268 8.02 -27.50 5.19
CA SER A 268 9.12 -28.16 4.48
C SER A 268 10.49 -27.84 5.11
N LEU A 269 10.71 -26.59 5.53
CA LEU A 269 11.95 -26.15 6.18
C LEU A 269 12.10 -26.78 7.57
N ALA A 270 11.04 -26.80 8.39
CA ALA A 270 11.08 -27.41 9.71
C ALA A 270 11.30 -28.92 9.63
N THR A 271 10.61 -29.61 8.70
CA THR A 271 10.82 -31.05 8.46
C THR A 271 12.25 -31.31 7.96
N GLY A 272 12.75 -30.49 7.02
CA GLY A 272 14.11 -30.60 6.50
C GLY A 272 15.19 -30.38 7.56
N LEU A 273 15.03 -29.36 8.40
CA LEU A 273 15.93 -29.08 9.53
C LEU A 273 15.92 -30.23 10.54
N SER A 274 14.73 -30.72 10.90
CA SER A 274 14.56 -31.84 11.84
C SER A 274 15.27 -33.11 11.36
N VAL A 275 15.06 -33.50 10.09
CA VAL A 275 15.73 -34.64 9.47
C VAL A 275 17.24 -34.39 9.39
N GLY A 276 17.67 -33.20 8.98
CA GLY A 276 19.07 -32.82 8.87
C GLY A 276 19.81 -32.89 10.22
N LEU A 277 19.26 -32.29 11.28
CA LEU A 277 19.83 -32.33 12.63
C LEU A 277 19.85 -33.75 13.19
N THR A 278 18.78 -34.53 12.98
CA THR A 278 18.72 -35.92 13.43
C THR A 278 19.78 -36.78 12.74
N LEU A 279 19.97 -36.58 11.43
CA LEU A 279 20.98 -37.27 10.64
C LEU A 279 22.40 -36.85 11.05
N LEU A 280 22.62 -35.56 11.31
CA LEU A 280 23.90 -35.06 11.82
C LEU A 280 24.24 -35.66 13.19
N LEU A 281 23.27 -35.70 14.12
CA LEU A 281 23.45 -36.33 15.42
C LEU A 281 23.72 -37.83 15.28
N GLY A 282 22.97 -38.53 14.42
CA GLY A 282 23.18 -39.94 14.13
C GLY A 282 24.58 -40.23 13.57
N LEU A 283 25.03 -39.46 12.56
CA LEU A 283 26.37 -39.59 11.98
C LEU A 283 27.47 -39.28 13.01
N TYR A 284 27.27 -38.24 13.83
CA TYR A 284 28.16 -37.88 14.92
C TYR A 284 28.33 -39.05 15.90
N LEU A 285 27.24 -39.66 16.34
CA LEU A 285 27.27 -40.78 17.27
C LEU A 285 27.84 -42.06 16.64
N ILE A 286 27.51 -42.39 15.39
CA ILE A 286 28.11 -43.54 14.68
C ILE A 286 29.64 -43.40 14.59
N LYS A 287 30.13 -42.19 14.34
CA LYS A 287 31.56 -41.95 14.13
C LYS A 287 32.35 -41.88 15.45
N LEU A 288 31.80 -41.23 16.48
CA LEU A 288 32.53 -40.94 17.71
C LEU A 288 32.20 -41.89 18.86
N ARG A 289 30.95 -42.36 18.96
CA ARG A 289 30.45 -43.20 20.07
C ARG A 289 29.40 -44.21 19.59
N PRO A 290 29.78 -45.17 18.73
CA PRO A 290 28.83 -46.15 18.18
C PRO A 290 28.19 -47.03 19.26
N THR A 291 28.86 -47.21 20.39
CA THR A 291 28.40 -48.02 21.54
C THR A 291 27.00 -47.65 22.03
N VAL A 292 26.65 -46.36 21.99
CA VAL A 292 25.34 -45.85 22.43
C VAL A 292 24.21 -46.35 21.53
N LEU A 293 24.48 -46.44 20.22
CA LEU A 293 23.51 -46.87 19.22
C LEU A 293 23.42 -48.40 19.10
N PHE A 294 24.39 -49.14 19.65
CA PHE A 294 24.35 -50.60 19.68
C PHE A 294 23.57 -51.13 20.89
N ASP A 295 23.62 -50.45 22.04
CA ASP A 295 22.85 -50.80 23.25
C ASP A 295 21.43 -50.21 23.21
N VAL A 296 20.43 -51.10 23.19
CA VAL A 296 19.00 -50.73 23.14
C VAL A 296 18.58 -49.88 24.35
N ARG A 297 19.18 -50.11 25.51
CA ARG A 297 18.81 -49.39 26.74
C ARG A 297 19.30 -47.94 26.70
N LEU A 298 20.53 -47.73 26.25
CA LEU A 298 21.12 -46.39 26.10
C LEU A 298 20.46 -45.62 24.96
N GLU A 299 20.19 -46.28 23.84
CA GLU A 299 19.45 -45.71 22.71
C GLU A 299 18.05 -45.24 23.13
N GLY A 300 17.30 -46.07 23.86
CA GLY A 300 15.98 -45.72 24.38
C GLY A 300 16.01 -44.61 25.43
N LEU A 301 17.00 -44.62 26.34
CA LEU A 301 17.20 -43.56 27.32
C LEU A 301 17.49 -42.22 26.64
N MET A 302 18.35 -42.22 25.62
CA MET A 302 18.69 -41.01 24.88
C MET A 302 17.47 -40.45 24.13
N LEU A 303 16.67 -41.31 23.49
CA LEU A 303 15.41 -40.88 22.87
C LEU A 303 14.47 -40.22 23.89
N LEU A 304 14.33 -40.82 25.08
CA LEU A 304 13.48 -40.32 26.15
C LEU A 304 13.96 -38.95 26.65
N LEU A 305 15.25 -38.82 26.97
CA LEU A 305 15.83 -37.58 27.47
C LEU A 305 15.72 -36.44 26.44
N LEU A 306 16.05 -36.71 25.18
CA LEU A 306 15.91 -35.74 24.10
C LEU A 306 14.44 -35.33 23.91
N THR A 307 13.52 -36.29 23.90
CA THR A 307 12.09 -36.00 23.76
C THR A 307 11.57 -35.13 24.91
N LEU A 308 11.91 -35.46 26.14
CA LEU A 308 11.51 -34.68 27.32
C LEU A 308 12.08 -33.27 27.27
N SER A 309 13.37 -33.12 26.96
CA SER A 309 14.01 -31.81 26.83
C SER A 309 13.43 -30.97 25.70
N LEU A 310 13.09 -31.57 24.55
CA LEU A 310 12.47 -30.85 23.43
C LEU A 310 11.04 -30.38 23.76
N LEU A 311 10.25 -31.22 24.41
CA LEU A 311 8.89 -30.84 24.85
C LEU A 311 8.96 -29.70 25.88
N LEU A 312 9.91 -29.77 26.81
CA LEU A 312 10.12 -28.74 27.82
C LEU A 312 10.65 -27.44 27.19
N ALA A 313 11.54 -27.54 26.20
CA ALA A 313 12.01 -26.40 25.42
C ALA A 313 10.85 -25.71 24.71
N ARG A 314 9.94 -26.48 24.14
CA ARG A 314 8.76 -25.93 23.45
C ARG A 314 7.81 -25.20 24.38
N LEU A 315 7.68 -25.67 25.62
CA LEU A 315 6.82 -25.09 26.62
C LEU A 315 7.41 -23.80 27.22
N LEU A 316 8.71 -23.81 27.53
CA LEU A 316 9.36 -22.75 28.30
C LEU A 316 9.96 -21.63 27.44
N LEU A 317 10.56 -21.94 26.28
CA LEU A 317 11.30 -20.95 25.50
C LEU A 317 10.38 -19.85 24.90
N PRO A 318 9.22 -20.16 24.30
CA PRO A 318 8.33 -19.13 23.73
C PRO A 318 7.56 -18.33 24.78
N ALA A 319 7.44 -18.82 26.01
CA ALA A 319 6.56 -18.26 27.03
C ALA A 319 7.10 -16.98 27.67
N GLY A 320 8.37 -16.64 27.47
CA GLY A 320 8.93 -15.35 27.84
C GLY A 320 10.43 -15.38 28.18
N PRO A 321 11.09 -14.20 28.21
CA PRO A 321 12.54 -14.10 28.38
C PRO A 321 13.03 -14.62 29.74
N LEU A 322 12.21 -14.59 30.80
CA LEU A 322 12.58 -15.13 32.12
C LEU A 322 12.60 -16.67 32.13
N LEU A 323 11.66 -17.31 31.43
CA LEU A 323 11.54 -18.77 31.38
C LEU A 323 12.66 -19.42 30.57
N LEU A 324 13.22 -18.70 29.60
CA LEU A 324 14.45 -19.08 28.90
C LEU A 324 15.61 -19.39 29.86
N TYR A 325 15.80 -18.57 30.91
CA TYR A 325 16.89 -18.78 31.88
C TYR A 325 16.65 -19.96 32.82
N ILE A 326 15.41 -20.43 32.95
CA ILE A 326 15.03 -21.55 33.83
C ILE A 326 15.05 -22.88 33.06
N PHE A 327 15.14 -22.85 31.72
CA PHE A 327 15.19 -24.06 30.91
C PHE A 327 16.39 -24.95 31.29
N PRO A 328 16.17 -26.18 31.80
CA PRO A 328 17.21 -26.98 32.44
C PRO A 328 18.08 -27.75 31.42
N ILE A 329 18.71 -27.04 30.47
CA ILE A 329 19.59 -27.69 29.48
C ILE A 329 20.84 -28.29 30.10
N ALA A 330 21.34 -27.69 31.18
CA ALA A 330 22.42 -28.23 32.01
C ALA A 330 22.09 -29.63 32.54
N ALA A 331 20.83 -29.85 32.97
CA ALA A 331 20.39 -31.15 33.47
C ALA A 331 20.43 -32.22 32.37
N LEU A 332 20.11 -31.88 31.12
CA LEU A 332 20.27 -32.81 29.98
C LEU A 332 21.74 -33.20 29.81
N GLY A 333 22.65 -32.22 29.79
CA GLY A 333 24.10 -32.46 29.69
C GLY A 333 24.60 -33.40 30.78
N MET A 334 24.27 -33.10 32.05
CA MET A 334 24.66 -33.91 33.20
C MET A 334 24.10 -35.34 33.15
N LEU A 335 22.83 -35.52 32.79
CA LEU A 335 22.19 -36.84 32.70
C LEU A 335 22.79 -37.69 31.58
N VAL A 336 23.06 -37.11 30.42
CA VAL A 336 23.67 -37.85 29.29
C VAL A 336 25.15 -38.14 29.57
N ALA A 337 25.89 -37.20 30.17
CA ALA A 337 27.30 -37.39 30.50
C ALA A 337 27.51 -38.47 31.57
N SER A 338 26.63 -38.52 32.58
CA SER A 338 26.70 -39.50 33.67
C SER A 338 26.27 -40.91 33.27
N THR A 339 25.28 -41.04 32.38
CA THR A 339 24.77 -42.35 31.94
C THR A 339 25.55 -42.94 30.78
N THR A 340 26.13 -42.10 29.92
CA THR A 340 26.80 -42.53 28.69
C THR A 340 28.24 -42.05 28.68
N ASP A 341 28.49 -40.82 28.20
CA ASP A 341 29.80 -40.18 28.16
C ASP A 341 29.68 -38.70 27.75
N SER A 342 30.72 -37.91 28.01
CA SER A 342 30.74 -36.47 27.73
C SER A 342 30.63 -36.13 26.23
N ILE A 343 31.08 -36.99 25.32
CA ILE A 343 31.00 -36.73 23.87
C ILE A 343 29.54 -36.84 23.43
N THR A 344 28.83 -37.87 23.90
CA THR A 344 27.39 -38.04 23.65
C THR A 344 26.57 -36.88 24.26
N ALA A 345 26.97 -36.40 25.44
CA ALA A 345 26.32 -35.25 26.09
C ALA A 345 26.44 -33.96 25.28
N ILE A 346 27.62 -33.67 24.74
CA ILE A 346 27.84 -32.52 23.86
C ILE A 346 26.92 -32.60 22.63
N GLY A 347 26.84 -33.77 21.99
CA GLY A 347 25.94 -33.99 20.86
C GLY A 347 24.48 -33.73 21.20
N ALA A 348 24.00 -34.24 22.34
CA ALA A 348 22.63 -34.05 22.82
C ALA A 348 22.30 -32.58 23.16
N VAL A 349 23.21 -31.89 23.86
CA VAL A 349 23.07 -30.46 24.20
C VAL A 349 23.04 -29.60 22.94
N CYS A 350 23.98 -29.81 22.01
CA CYS A 350 24.00 -29.06 20.75
C CYS A 350 22.72 -29.29 19.94
N TYR A 351 22.22 -30.53 19.90
CA TYR A 351 20.97 -30.85 19.21
C TYR A 351 19.79 -30.08 19.79
N VAL A 352 19.57 -30.15 21.12
CA VAL A 352 18.46 -29.44 21.78
C VAL A 352 18.64 -27.93 21.71
N ALA A 353 19.86 -27.41 21.80
CA ALA A 353 20.13 -25.98 21.69
C ALA A 353 19.83 -25.42 20.29
N LEU A 354 20.18 -26.15 19.22
CA LEU A 354 19.87 -25.76 17.84
C LEU A 354 18.35 -25.75 17.60
N VAL A 355 17.65 -26.78 18.09
CA VAL A 355 16.18 -26.82 18.01
C VAL A 355 15.57 -25.70 18.87
N GLY A 356 16.10 -25.45 20.07
CA GLY A 356 15.65 -24.38 20.97
C GLY A 356 15.82 -22.98 20.39
N GLY A 357 16.93 -22.72 19.69
CA GLY A 357 17.14 -21.48 18.95
C GLY A 357 16.12 -21.24 17.86
N TRP A 358 15.75 -22.31 17.12
CA TRP A 358 14.67 -22.23 16.13
C TRP A 358 13.32 -21.95 16.77
N ILE A 359 12.99 -22.65 17.87
CA ILE A 359 11.75 -22.45 18.63
C ILE A 359 11.58 -20.98 19.06
N ASN A 360 12.68 -20.32 19.43
CA ASN A 360 12.69 -18.91 19.81
C ASN A 360 12.98 -17.97 18.62
N GLY A 361 12.30 -18.19 17.48
CA GLY A 361 12.35 -17.30 16.32
C GLY A 361 13.69 -17.27 15.59
N GLN A 362 14.36 -18.43 15.43
CA GLN A 362 15.66 -18.55 14.77
C GLN A 362 16.78 -17.72 15.44
N SER A 363 16.68 -17.52 16.76
CA SER A 363 17.64 -16.72 17.52
C SER A 363 18.97 -17.44 17.71
N LEU A 364 20.02 -16.88 17.11
CA LEU A 364 21.39 -17.33 17.30
C LEU A 364 21.86 -17.11 18.74
N LEU A 365 21.41 -16.02 19.39
CA LEU A 365 21.75 -15.71 20.78
C LEU A 365 21.24 -16.81 21.72
N VAL A 366 19.97 -17.21 21.58
CA VAL A 366 19.39 -18.29 22.41
C VAL A 366 20.12 -19.60 22.16
N THR A 367 20.44 -19.92 20.91
CA THR A 367 21.24 -21.11 20.58
C THR A 367 22.57 -21.12 21.34
N LEU A 368 23.33 -20.01 21.27
CA LEU A 368 24.63 -19.90 21.94
C LEU A 368 24.48 -19.98 23.46
N LEU A 369 23.51 -19.30 24.04
CA LEU A 369 23.25 -19.31 25.48
C LEU A 369 22.95 -20.73 25.96
N LEU A 370 22.12 -21.47 25.23
CA LEU A 370 21.78 -22.86 25.54
C LEU A 370 23.01 -23.78 25.42
N VAL A 371 23.80 -23.65 24.35
CA VAL A 371 25.04 -24.42 24.19
C VAL A 371 26.00 -24.16 25.34
N VAL A 372 26.27 -22.89 25.66
CA VAL A 372 27.21 -22.54 26.75
C VAL A 372 26.72 -23.10 28.08
N ASN A 373 25.47 -22.85 28.45
CA ASN A 373 24.91 -23.35 29.72
C ASN A 373 24.91 -24.87 29.81
N GLY A 374 24.65 -25.56 28.70
CA GLY A 374 24.63 -27.02 28.67
C GLY A 374 26.03 -27.66 28.65
N MET A 375 27.06 -26.95 28.15
CA MET A 375 28.45 -27.43 28.12
C MET A 375 29.24 -27.10 29.39
N THR A 376 28.85 -26.06 30.12
CA THR A 376 29.49 -25.70 31.41
C THR A 376 29.03 -26.56 32.59
N ALA A 377 27.98 -27.35 32.38
CA ALA A 377 27.38 -28.27 33.34
C ALA A 377 28.05 -29.65 33.26
#